data_AF-A0AAJ2QYA2-F1
#
_entry.id   AF-A0AAJ2QYA2-F1
#
_cell.length_a   1.000
_cell.length_b   1.000
_cell.length_c   1.000
_cell.angle_alpha   90.00
_cell.angle_beta   90.00
_cell.angle_gamma   90.00
#
_symmetry.space_group_name_H-M   'P 1'
#
loop_
_entity.id
_entity.type
_entity.pdbx_description
1 polymer ?
#
loop_
_entity_poly.entity_id
_entity_poly.type
_entity_poly.pdbx_seq_one_letter_code
_entity_poly.pdbx_strand_id
1 'polypeptide(L)'
;MTDAQRRAAFTHLLHSFRSSQDQAPAQRWLLLEASHVLGQQLLGLHWRSHCWMLRHALQLRDGGEVAGQLLRLALVPAGHLLDRLPRGNTGRATVPATLPMDMPPAVSALIAEALRATRRPPGRRART
;
A
#
# COMPACT_ATOMS: atom_id res chain seq x y z
N MET A 1 -5.97 4.34 -15.26
CA MET A 1 -6.60 4.60 -13.94
C MET A 1 -6.36 6.06 -13.61
N THR A 2 -7.40 6.81 -13.24
CA THR A 2 -7.25 8.23 -12.83
C THR A 2 -6.73 8.34 -11.39
N ASP A 3 -6.20 9.51 -11.01
CA ASP A 3 -5.79 9.77 -9.62
C ASP A 3 -6.95 9.62 -8.62
N ALA A 4 -8.17 9.99 -9.03
CA ALA A 4 -9.37 9.79 -8.21
C ALA A 4 -9.63 8.30 -7.97
N GLN A 5 -9.57 7.46 -9.02
CA GLN A 5 -9.71 6.01 -8.89
C GLN A 5 -8.61 5.41 -8.00
N ARG A 6 -7.36 5.86 -8.15
CA ARG A 6 -6.23 5.42 -7.32
C ARG A 6 -6.44 5.76 -5.86
N ARG A 7 -6.83 6.99 -5.55
CA ARG A 7 -7.09 7.46 -4.17
C ARG A 7 -8.26 6.72 -3.53
N ALA A 8 -9.32 6.44 -4.29
CA ALA A 8 -10.46 5.65 -3.81
C ALA A 8 -10.04 4.22 -3.45
N ALA A 9 -9.39 3.50 -4.38
CA ALA A 9 -8.92 2.14 -4.15
C ALA A 9 -7.87 2.05 -3.02
N PHE A 10 -6.97 3.04 -2.93
CA PHE A 10 -6.04 3.14 -1.81
C PHE A 10 -6.76 3.29 -0.47
N THR A 11 -7.80 4.12 -0.43
CA THR A 11 -8.61 4.34 0.79
C THR A 11 -9.35 3.06 1.18
N HIS A 12 -9.85 2.31 0.20
CA HIS A 12 -10.43 0.98 0.43
C HIS A 12 -9.41 0.02 1.04
N LEU A 13 -8.21 -0.10 0.48
CA LEU A 13 -7.15 -0.98 1.01
C LEU A 13 -6.76 -0.62 2.45
N LEU A 14 -6.60 0.67 2.76
CA LEU A 14 -6.33 1.09 4.14
C LEU A 14 -7.51 0.84 5.08
N HIS A 15 -8.75 0.98 4.61
CA HIS A 15 -9.92 0.60 5.41
C HIS A 15 -9.89 -0.89 5.73
N SER A 16 -9.68 -1.75 4.73
CA SER A 16 -9.54 -3.20 4.91
C SER A 16 -8.39 -3.58 5.85
N PHE A 17 -7.26 -2.85 5.82
CA PHE A 17 -6.16 -3.05 6.76
C PHE A 17 -6.57 -2.70 8.20
N ARG A 18 -7.33 -1.62 8.39
CA ARG A 18 -7.77 -1.17 9.72
C ARG A 18 -8.86 -2.08 10.30
N SER A 19 -9.68 -2.70 9.46
CA SER A 19 -10.72 -3.63 9.89
C SER A 19 -10.22 -5.07 10.12
N SER A 20 -8.99 -5.42 9.71
CA SER A 20 -8.44 -6.78 9.78
C SER A 20 -7.57 -7.02 11.02
N GLN A 21 -7.94 -6.47 12.17
CA GLN A 21 -7.14 -6.57 13.41
C GLN A 21 -7.04 -7.99 13.96
N ASP A 22 -8.06 -8.81 13.69
CA ASP A 22 -8.18 -10.23 14.03
C ASP A 22 -7.45 -11.16 13.05
N GLN A 23 -6.98 -10.63 11.92
CA GLN A 23 -6.32 -11.41 10.88
C GLN A 23 -4.83 -11.59 11.16
N ALA A 24 -4.26 -12.67 10.62
CA ALA A 24 -2.85 -12.97 10.77
C ALA A 24 -1.96 -11.86 10.16
N PRO A 25 -0.75 -11.63 10.71
CA PRO A 25 0.14 -10.57 10.25
C PRO A 25 0.45 -10.59 8.75
N ALA A 26 0.57 -11.77 8.14
CA ALA A 26 0.87 -11.91 6.72
C ALA A 26 -0.23 -11.29 5.82
N GLN A 27 -1.51 -11.54 6.13
CA GLN A 27 -2.64 -10.97 5.42
C GLN A 27 -2.69 -9.44 5.57
N ARG A 28 -2.36 -8.94 6.76
CA ARG A 28 -2.30 -7.49 7.02
C ARG A 28 -1.17 -6.82 6.25
N TRP A 29 -0.01 -7.49 6.13
CA TRP A 29 1.09 -7.02 5.28
C TRP A 29 0.70 -6.93 3.81
N LEU A 30 0.01 -7.93 3.26
CA LEU A 30 -0.44 -7.90 1.86
C LEU A 30 -1.30 -6.66 1.54
N LEU A 31 -2.17 -6.24 2.46
CA LEU A 31 -2.98 -5.03 2.32
C LEU A 31 -2.11 -3.76 2.29
N LEU A 32 -1.06 -3.70 3.12
CA LEU A 32 -0.13 -2.58 3.12
C LEU A 32 0.75 -2.56 1.87
N GLU A 33 1.27 -3.70 1.44
CA GLU A 33 2.05 -3.85 0.20
C GLU A 33 1.22 -3.43 -1.02
N ALA A 34 -0.05 -3.85 -1.09
CA ALA A 34 -0.99 -3.38 -2.10
C ALA A 34 -1.25 -1.88 -2.03
N SER A 35 -1.43 -1.32 -0.83
CA SER A 35 -1.59 0.14 -0.67
C SER A 35 -0.35 0.89 -1.16
N HIS A 36 0.85 0.38 -0.86
CA HIS A 36 2.12 0.96 -1.25
C HIS A 36 2.29 0.95 -2.75
N VAL A 37 2.20 -0.22 -3.39
CA VAL A 37 2.37 -0.35 -4.85
C VAL A 37 1.34 0.51 -5.59
N LEU A 38 0.08 0.54 -5.12
CA LEU A 38 -0.95 1.39 -5.70
C LEU A 38 -0.66 2.88 -5.50
N GLY A 39 -0.14 3.27 -4.32
CA GLY A 39 0.14 4.65 -3.94
C GLY A 39 1.49 5.19 -4.42
N GLN A 40 2.39 4.32 -4.90
CA GLN A 40 3.80 4.60 -5.11
C GLN A 40 4.06 5.85 -5.98
N GLN A 41 3.24 6.06 -7.02
CA GLN A 41 3.38 7.16 -7.97
C GLN A 41 2.86 8.52 -7.46
N LEU A 42 2.16 8.56 -6.33
CA LEU A 42 1.67 9.81 -5.75
C LEU A 42 2.36 10.04 -4.41
N LEU A 43 3.21 11.07 -4.32
CA LEU A 43 4.05 11.36 -3.14
C LEU A 43 3.29 11.23 -1.81
N GLY A 44 2.12 11.86 -1.71
CA GLY A 44 1.31 11.82 -0.48
C GLY A 44 0.76 10.43 -0.13
N LEU A 45 0.43 9.60 -1.12
CA LEU A 45 -0.02 8.22 -0.88
C LEU A 45 1.17 7.32 -0.52
N HIS A 46 2.29 7.47 -1.23
CA HIS A 46 3.52 6.74 -1.01
C HIS A 46 4.06 6.97 0.41
N TRP A 47 4.15 8.23 0.83
CA TRP A 47 4.50 8.62 2.20
C TRP A 47 3.56 7.98 3.22
N ARG A 48 2.24 8.10 2.99
CA ARG A 48 1.22 7.56 3.90
C ARG A 48 1.33 6.03 4.03
N SER A 49 1.63 5.31 2.96
CA SER A 49 1.87 3.87 3.01
C SER A 49 3.04 3.52 3.93
N HIS A 50 4.18 4.20 3.82
CA HIS A 50 5.31 3.97 4.72
C HIS A 50 4.98 4.30 6.18
N CYS A 51 4.19 5.34 6.46
CA CYS A 51 3.73 5.62 7.83
C CYS A 51 2.90 4.45 8.41
N TRP A 52 2.01 3.86 7.61
CA TRP A 52 1.21 2.71 8.05
C TRP A 52 2.03 1.42 8.18
N MET A 53 2.98 1.19 7.28
CA MET A 53 3.96 0.10 7.40
C MET A 53 4.82 0.23 8.65
N LEU A 54 5.33 1.42 8.94
CA LEU A 54 6.08 1.70 10.16
C LEU A 54 5.23 1.44 11.41
N ARG A 55 3.98 1.93 11.43
CA ARG A 55 3.05 1.66 12.53
C ARG A 55 2.82 0.16 12.72
N HIS A 56 2.65 -0.59 11.64
CA HIS A 56 2.43 -2.03 11.73
C HIS A 56 3.68 -2.78 12.20
N ALA A 57 4.86 -2.41 11.72
CA ALA A 57 6.14 -2.95 12.20
C ALA A 57 6.34 -2.72 13.71
N LEU A 58 6.00 -1.52 14.20
CA LEU A 58 6.02 -1.22 15.64
C LEU A 58 5.04 -2.10 16.44
N GLN A 59 3.84 -2.35 15.92
CA GLN A 59 2.86 -3.26 16.55
C GLN A 59 3.39 -4.70 16.65
N LEU A 60 4.10 -5.16 15.62
CA LEU A 60 4.70 -6.49 15.56
C LEU A 60 6.06 -6.58 16.27
N ARG A 61 6.61 -5.45 16.75
CA ARG A 61 7.97 -5.34 17.30
C ARG A 61 9.06 -5.82 16.34
N ASP A 62 8.84 -5.62 15.04
CA ASP A 62 9.80 -5.97 13.99
C ASP A 62 10.81 -4.82 13.78
N GLY A 63 11.95 -4.91 14.48
CA GLY A 63 12.98 -3.87 14.45
C GLY A 63 13.63 -3.67 13.07
N GLY A 64 13.77 -4.74 12.29
CA GLY A 64 14.35 -4.66 10.94
C GLY A 64 13.43 -3.89 9.99
N GLU A 65 12.13 -4.16 10.07
CA GLU A 65 11.13 -3.42 9.30
C GLU A 65 10.99 -1.97 9.79
N VAL A 66 11.03 -1.71 11.10
CA VAL A 66 11.02 -0.34 11.63
C VAL A 66 12.17 0.49 11.06
N ALA A 67 13.41 -0.01 11.10
CA ALA A 67 14.57 0.69 10.54
C ALA A 67 14.42 0.89 9.03
N GLY A 68 13.97 -0.13 8.30
CA GLY A 68 13.76 -0.07 6.86
C GLY A 68 12.69 0.94 6.43
N GLN A 69 11.62 1.11 7.21
CA GLN A 69 10.57 2.09 6.95
C GLN A 69 11.02 3.52 7.27
N LEU A 70 11.80 3.73 8.33
CA LEU A 70 12.39 5.05 8.63
C LEU A 70 13.32 5.52 7.50
N LEU A 71 14.19 4.63 7.01
CA LEU A 71 15.03 4.92 5.84
C LEU A 71 14.18 5.28 4.62
N ARG A 72 13.14 4.49 4.32
CA ARG A 72 12.28 4.74 3.15
C ARG A 72 11.52 6.06 3.26
N LEU A 73 11.02 6.43 4.45
CA LEU A 73 10.44 7.75 4.68
C LEU A 73 11.43 8.86 4.35
N ALA A 74 12.69 8.75 4.78
CA ALA A 74 13.72 9.74 4.44
C ALA A 74 14.00 9.81 2.92
N LEU A 75 13.93 8.68 2.21
CA LEU A 75 14.23 8.60 0.77
C LEU A 75 13.05 8.99 -0.15
N VAL A 76 11.80 8.88 0.30
CA VAL A 76 10.60 9.13 -0.52
C VAL A 76 10.61 10.50 -1.22
N PRO A 77 10.93 11.64 -0.54
CA PRO A 77 10.99 12.93 -1.21
C PRO A 77 12.04 12.99 -2.31
N ALA A 78 13.23 12.43 -2.07
CA ALA A 78 14.32 12.40 -3.04
C ALA A 78 13.99 11.51 -4.24
N GLY A 79 13.39 10.33 -4.01
CA GLY A 79 12.98 9.42 -5.08
C GLY A 79 11.92 10.01 -6.01
N HIS A 80 10.96 10.76 -5.45
CA HIS A 80 9.94 11.49 -6.24
C HIS A 80 10.55 12.68 -6.99
N LEU A 81 11.46 13.44 -6.38
CA LEU A 81 12.13 14.56 -7.03
C LEU A 81 12.99 14.12 -8.23
N LEU A 82 13.60 12.94 -8.14
CA LEU A 82 14.43 12.37 -9.20
C LEU A 82 13.63 11.51 -10.22
N ASP A 83 12.32 11.36 -10.04
CA ASP A 83 11.44 10.45 -10.79
C ASP A 83 12.00 9.01 -10.91
N ARG A 84 12.68 8.55 -9.85
CA ARG A 84 13.35 7.23 -9.78
C ARG A 84 12.66 6.36 -8.75
N LEU A 85 11.49 5.86 -9.11
CA LEU A 85 10.69 4.98 -8.26
C LEU A 85 10.75 3.52 -8.78
N PRO A 86 11.10 2.54 -7.92
CA PRO A 86 11.23 1.15 -8.32
C PRO A 86 9.85 0.50 -8.52
N ARG A 87 9.32 0.54 -9.74
CA ARG A 87 7.98 0.00 -10.05
C ARG A 87 7.82 -1.43 -9.52
N GLY A 88 6.67 -1.69 -8.90
CA GLY A 88 6.29 -2.99 -8.35
C GLY A 88 6.93 -3.37 -7.01
N ASN A 89 7.85 -2.56 -6.49
CA ASN A 89 8.45 -2.78 -5.17
C ASN A 89 7.38 -2.76 -4.08
N THR A 90 7.37 -3.78 -3.23
CA THR A 90 6.33 -3.96 -2.20
C THR A 90 6.48 -2.99 -1.02
N GLY A 91 7.62 -2.31 -0.89
CA GLY A 91 7.90 -1.36 0.18
C GLY A 91 8.44 -2.00 1.46
N ARG A 92 8.51 -3.33 1.53
CA ARG A 92 9.06 -4.09 2.67
C ARG A 92 10.55 -3.89 2.85
N ALA A 93 11.04 -3.97 4.08
CA ALA A 93 12.46 -3.90 4.38
C ALA A 93 13.26 -5.11 3.87
N THR A 94 12.59 -6.24 3.65
CA THR A 94 13.18 -7.49 3.13
C THR A 94 13.54 -7.43 1.64
N VAL A 95 13.06 -6.42 0.91
CA VAL A 95 13.44 -6.17 -0.49
C VAL A 95 14.26 -4.88 -0.58
N PRO A 96 15.29 -4.77 -1.44
CA PRO A 96 16.04 -3.52 -1.57
C PRO A 96 15.15 -2.36 -2.00
N ALA A 97 15.37 -1.17 -1.42
CA ALA A 97 14.53 0.02 -1.64
C ALA A 97 14.61 0.58 -3.07
N THR A 98 15.59 0.15 -3.87
CA THR A 98 15.83 0.60 -5.24
C THR A 98 15.54 -0.48 -6.28
N LEU A 99 15.16 -1.69 -5.87
CA LEU A 99 14.94 -2.82 -6.77
C LEU A 99 13.58 -2.71 -7.47
N PRO A 100 13.52 -2.49 -8.80
CA PRO A 100 12.31 -2.70 -9.56
C PRO A 100 12.00 -4.19 -9.63
N MET A 101 10.72 -4.56 -9.57
CA MET A 101 10.32 -5.96 -9.58
C MET A 101 8.91 -6.11 -10.15
N ASP A 102 8.59 -7.33 -10.59
CA ASP A 102 7.22 -7.67 -10.93
C ASP A 102 6.33 -7.60 -9.69
N MET A 103 5.13 -7.05 -9.87
CA MET A 103 4.15 -6.97 -8.80
C MET A 103 3.72 -8.38 -8.39
N PRO A 104 3.83 -8.78 -7.10
CA PRO A 104 3.41 -10.10 -6.67
C PRO A 104 1.94 -10.38 -7.00
N PRO A 105 1.56 -11.62 -7.40
CA PRO A 105 0.19 -11.92 -7.80
C PRO A 105 -0.87 -11.61 -6.74
N ALA A 106 -0.58 -11.87 -5.46
CA ALA A 106 -1.48 -11.57 -4.35
C ALA A 106 -1.71 -10.05 -4.18
N VAL A 107 -0.65 -9.26 -4.34
CA VAL A 107 -0.71 -7.79 -4.31
C VAL A 107 -1.55 -7.26 -5.47
N SER A 108 -1.32 -7.78 -6.67
CA SER A 108 -2.09 -7.45 -7.88
C SER A 108 -3.58 -7.77 -7.70
N ALA A 109 -3.90 -8.93 -7.14
CA ALA A 109 -5.27 -9.36 -6.89
C ALA A 109 -6.03 -8.41 -5.94
N LEU A 110 -5.38 -8.01 -4.84
CA LEU A 110 -5.95 -7.05 -3.87
C LEU A 110 -6.16 -5.67 -4.47
N ILE A 111 -5.23 -5.18 -5.29
CA ILE A 111 -5.39 -3.91 -6.01
C ILE A 111 -6.58 -4.00 -6.98
N ALA A 112 -6.68 -5.09 -7.75
CA ALA A 112 -7.76 -5.30 -8.68
C ALA A 112 -9.12 -5.38 -7.96
N GLU A 113 -9.19 -6.04 -6.81
CA GLU A 113 -10.38 -6.09 -5.96
C GLU A 113 -10.79 -4.70 -5.46
N ALA A 114 -9.86 -3.94 -4.88
CA ALA A 114 -10.13 -2.59 -4.40
C ALA A 114 -10.62 -1.66 -5.53
N LEU A 115 -10.06 -1.80 -6.73
CA LEU A 115 -10.50 -1.05 -7.91
C LEU A 115 -11.88 -1.46 -8.42
N ARG A 116 -12.30 -2.72 -8.23
CA ARG A 116 -13.66 -3.17 -8.55
C ARG A 116 -14.66 -2.67 -7.50
N ALA A 117 -14.32 -2.80 -6.23
CA ALA A 117 -15.15 -2.37 -5.10
C ALA A 117 -15.47 -0.86 -5.16
N THR A 118 -14.49 -0.05 -5.54
CA THR A 118 -14.64 1.42 -5.60
C THR A 118 -15.22 1.96 -6.91
N ARG A 119 -15.32 1.11 -7.96
CA ARG A 119 -16.01 1.45 -9.21
C ARG A 119 -17.53 1.29 -9.12
N ARG A 120 -18.02 0.49 -8.18
CA ARG A 120 -19.45 0.23 -8.03
C ARG A 120 -20.10 1.41 -7.28
N PRO A 121 -21.08 2.14 -7.88
CA PRO A 121 -21.81 3.15 -7.11
C PRO A 121 -22.49 2.48 -5.91
N PRO A 122 -22.66 3.18 -4.77
CA PRO A 122 -23.43 2.65 -3.65
C PRO A 122 -24.80 2.23 -4.19
N GLY A 123 -25.07 0.93 -4.14
CA GLY A 123 -26.23 0.34 -4.77
C GLY A 123 -27.50 1.02 -4.26
N ARG A 124 -28.23 1.64 -5.18
CA ARG A 124 -29.67 1.86 -5.07
C ARG A 124 -30.26 0.51 -4.65
N ARG A 125 -30.67 0.37 -3.39
CA ARG A 125 -31.38 -0.81 -2.90
C ARG A 125 -32.51 -1.06 -3.89
N ALA A 126 -32.53 -2.22 -4.53
CA ALA A 126 -33.70 -2.67 -5.26
C ALA A 126 -34.83 -2.76 -4.22
N ARG A 127 -35.75 -1.79 -4.28
CA ARG A 127 -37.05 -1.93 -3.65
C ARG A 127 -37.81 -2.94 -4.50
N THR A 128 -37.98 -4.15 -3.99
CA THR A 128 -39.01 -5.11 -4.38
C THR A 128 -39.45 -5.79 -3.11
#